data_AF-A0A7S4DDR0-F1
#
_entry.id   AF-A0A7S4DDR0-F1
#
_cell.length_a   1.000
_cell.length_b   1.000
_cell.length_c   1.000
_cell.angle_alpha   90.00
_cell.angle_beta   90.00
_cell.angle_gamma   90.00
#
_symmetry.space_group_name_H-M   'P 1'
#
loop_
_entity.id
_entity.type
_entity.pdbx_description
1 polymer ?
#
loop_
_entity_poly.entity_id
_entity_poly.type
_entity_poly.pdbx_seq_one_letter_code
_entity_poly.pdbx_strand_id
1 'polypeptide(L)'
;IKVPPNQLKLTETEQKEEIARVLTANDPNVPNNIAKYNFKEKVYKKDPPATGDHLARHFTMDGPCMHKESKEAKQQRAYEEKVREEAEQARKDAAAAAAEAGEEDFEEDDAPQAGKNQFNYSERAAQTFNNPMKARGVETEPPPVVTFCATVTQWEIYDFYMADYMRVLAEQEALAGGKDKKKGGGGGFGEEDAAGG
;
A
#
# COMPACT_ATOMS: atom_id res chain seq x y z
N ILE A 1 -12.31 35.47 31.84
CA ILE A 1 -11.78 34.70 30.68
C ILE A 1 -10.68 33.80 31.22
N LYS A 2 -10.87 32.47 31.22
CA LYS A 2 -9.82 31.53 31.65
C LYS A 2 -8.78 31.46 30.55
N VAL A 3 -7.57 31.92 30.84
CA VAL A 3 -6.42 31.79 29.94
C VAL A 3 -5.91 30.34 30.07
N PRO A 4 -5.93 29.53 29.00
CA PRO A 4 -5.39 28.18 29.04
C PRO A 4 -3.88 28.22 29.36
N PRO A 5 -3.36 27.24 30.12
CA PRO A 5 -1.97 27.24 30.60
C PRO A 5 -0.93 27.19 29.48
N ASN A 6 -1.33 26.83 28.26
CA ASN A 6 -0.43 26.62 27.11
C ASN A 6 -0.46 27.82 26.13
N GLN A 7 -1.01 28.97 26.53
CA GLN A 7 -1.16 30.11 25.62
C GLN A 7 0.18 30.84 25.42
N LEU A 8 0.66 30.86 24.18
CA LEU A 8 1.88 31.56 23.76
C LEU A 8 1.74 33.08 24.05
N LYS A 9 2.72 33.65 24.76
CA LYS A 9 2.76 35.10 25.06
C LYS A 9 3.42 35.83 23.90
N LEU A 10 2.61 36.46 23.07
CA LEU A 10 3.05 37.26 21.91
C LEU A 10 3.50 38.65 22.33
N THR A 11 4.48 39.21 21.60
CA THR A 11 4.96 40.58 21.77
C THR A 11 3.90 41.62 21.38
N GLU A 12 4.01 42.86 21.87
CA GLU A 12 3.02 43.93 21.56
C GLU A 12 2.92 44.24 20.06
N THR A 13 4.00 44.00 19.31
CA THR A 13 4.05 44.11 17.85
C THR A 13 3.22 43.03 17.17
N GLU A 14 3.34 41.77 17.58
CA GLU A 14 2.58 40.65 17.02
C GLU A 14 1.10 40.68 17.41
N GLN A 15 0.74 41.27 18.56
CA GLN A 15 -0.67 41.47 18.95
C GLN A 15 -1.37 42.55 18.13
N LYS A 16 -0.63 43.50 17.56
CA LYS A 16 -1.18 44.57 16.71
C LYS A 16 -1.31 44.16 15.24
N GLU A 17 -0.77 43.01 14.85
CA GLU A 17 -0.93 42.49 13.50
C GLU A 17 -2.38 42.06 13.27
N GLU A 18 -3.07 42.76 12.37
CA GLU A 18 -4.41 42.40 11.94
C GLU A 18 -4.35 41.20 10.99
N ILE A 19 -4.46 40.00 11.53
CA ILE A 19 -4.54 38.77 10.74
C ILE A 19 -5.97 38.66 10.18
N ALA A 20 -6.16 39.08 8.93
CA ALA A 20 -7.40 38.87 8.20
C ALA A 20 -7.62 37.36 7.96
N ARG A 21 -8.38 36.70 8.84
CA ARG A 21 -8.81 35.31 8.66
C ARG A 21 -10.11 35.28 7.88
N VAL A 22 -10.05 34.79 6.64
CA VAL A 22 -11.23 34.47 5.85
C VAL A 22 -11.81 33.13 6.34
N LEU A 23 -13.05 33.15 6.83
CA LEU A 23 -13.77 31.92 7.14
C LEU A 23 -14.18 31.24 5.84
N THR A 24 -13.60 30.08 5.56
CA THR A 24 -13.99 29.21 4.45
C THR A 24 -14.82 28.03 4.99
N ALA A 25 -15.80 27.57 4.21
CA ALA A 25 -16.62 26.41 4.57
C ALA A 25 -15.91 25.07 4.24
N ASN A 26 -14.59 25.03 4.37
CA ASN A 26 -13.78 23.88 4.00
C ASN A 26 -13.71 22.89 5.16
N ASP A 27 -14.12 21.64 4.92
CA ASP A 27 -13.99 20.56 5.90
C ASP A 27 -12.51 20.14 6.03
N PRO A 28 -11.92 20.16 7.25
CA PRO A 28 -10.53 19.76 7.48
C PRO A 28 -10.25 18.27 7.24
N ASN A 29 -11.27 17.41 7.19
CA ASN A 29 -11.11 15.97 6.95
C ASN A 29 -11.05 15.62 5.46
N VAL A 30 -11.38 16.57 4.57
CA VAL A 30 -11.44 16.34 3.13
C VAL A 30 -10.04 16.53 2.51
N PRO A 31 -9.53 15.55 1.75
CA PRO A 31 -8.23 15.67 1.11
C PRO A 31 -8.25 16.72 0.00
N ASN A 32 -7.19 17.54 -0.08
CA ASN A 32 -7.12 18.65 -1.05
C ASN A 32 -6.99 18.22 -2.52
N ASN A 33 -6.50 17.02 -2.81
CA ASN A 33 -6.31 16.54 -4.18
C ASN A 33 -6.54 15.02 -4.26
N ILE A 34 -7.61 14.61 -4.93
CA ILE A 34 -7.87 13.20 -5.25
C ILE A 34 -7.45 12.96 -6.70
N ALA A 35 -6.67 11.90 -6.95
CA ALA A 35 -6.27 11.49 -8.31
C ALA A 35 -6.98 10.19 -8.70
N LYS A 36 -7.62 10.18 -9.87
CA LYS A 36 -8.31 9.01 -10.44
C LYS A 36 -7.62 8.59 -11.73
N TYR A 37 -7.47 7.27 -11.94
CA TYR A 37 -6.89 6.74 -13.17
C TYR A 37 -7.91 6.80 -14.32
N ASN A 38 -7.53 7.44 -15.42
CA ASN A 38 -8.33 7.46 -16.64
C ASN A 38 -7.87 6.34 -17.58
N PHE A 39 -8.69 5.29 -17.74
CA PHE A 39 -8.38 4.14 -18.59
C PHE A 39 -8.31 4.47 -20.09
N LYS A 40 -8.99 5.53 -20.56
CA LYS A 40 -8.97 5.95 -21.96
C LYS A 40 -7.64 6.62 -22.32
N GLU A 41 -7.13 7.47 -21.41
CA GLU A 41 -5.89 8.23 -21.62
C GLU A 41 -4.67 7.61 -20.95
N LYS A 42 -4.87 6.52 -20.20
CA LYS A 42 -3.85 5.77 -19.45
C LYS A 42 -3.04 6.63 -18.47
N VAL A 43 -3.64 7.69 -17.95
CA VAL A 43 -2.99 8.68 -17.08
C VAL A 43 -3.81 8.95 -15.83
N TYR A 44 -3.13 9.22 -14.71
CA TYR A 44 -3.78 9.75 -13.52
C TYR A 44 -4.15 11.21 -13.72
N LYS A 45 -5.43 11.53 -13.56
CA LYS A 45 -5.94 12.90 -13.58
C LYS A 45 -6.39 13.32 -12.20
N LYS A 46 -6.16 14.59 -11.87
CA LYS A 46 -6.74 15.20 -10.67
C LYS A 46 -8.24 15.37 -10.89
N ASP A 47 -9.02 14.93 -9.93
CA ASP A 47 -10.46 15.15 -9.93
C ASP A 47 -10.72 16.60 -9.52
N PRO A 48 -11.40 17.42 -10.34
CA PRO A 48 -11.72 18.79 -9.95
C PRO A 48 -12.67 18.79 -8.74
N PRO A 49 -12.50 19.73 -7.80
CA PRO A 49 -13.35 19.79 -6.61
C PRO A 49 -14.82 20.01 -7.03
N ALA A 50 -15.69 19.12 -6.59
CA ALA A 50 -17.10 19.15 -6.92
C ALA A 50 -17.91 19.90 -5.85
N THR A 51 -19.06 20.45 -6.25
CA THR A 51 -20.01 21.05 -5.32
C THR A 51 -20.59 19.96 -4.41
N GLY A 52 -20.05 19.85 -3.20
CA GLY A 52 -20.47 18.86 -2.20
C GLY A 52 -19.34 18.10 -1.52
N ASP A 53 -18.08 18.29 -1.93
CA ASP A 53 -16.94 17.57 -1.33
C ASP A 53 -16.76 17.88 0.16
N HIS A 54 -17.14 19.09 0.61
CA HIS A 54 -17.11 19.51 2.01
C HIS A 54 -18.40 19.18 2.79
N LEU A 55 -19.34 18.43 2.20
CA LEU A 55 -20.57 18.02 2.88
C LEU A 55 -20.35 16.70 3.63
N ALA A 56 -20.33 16.76 4.96
CA ALA A 56 -20.33 15.57 5.80
C ALA A 56 -21.71 14.88 5.76
N ARG A 57 -21.78 13.65 5.25
CA ARG A 57 -22.98 12.80 5.29
C ARG A 57 -22.82 11.76 6.39
N HIS A 58 -23.59 11.91 7.48
CA HIS A 58 -23.57 10.96 8.60
C HIS A 58 -24.48 9.74 8.39
N PHE A 59 -25.56 9.92 7.64
CA PHE A 59 -26.51 8.85 7.35
C PHE A 59 -27.04 9.00 5.93
N THR A 60 -27.06 7.89 5.20
CA THR A 60 -27.64 7.77 3.86
C THR A 60 -28.40 6.47 3.80
N MET A 61 -29.63 6.51 3.31
CA MET A 61 -30.46 5.32 3.14
C MET A 61 -31.21 5.42 1.83
N ASP A 62 -30.99 4.45 0.96
CA ASP A 62 -31.69 4.32 -0.30
C ASP A 62 -32.97 3.50 -0.08
N GLY A 63 -34.12 4.06 -0.46
CA GLY A 63 -35.42 3.45 -0.27
C GLY A 63 -35.99 2.86 -1.56
N PRO A 64 -36.66 1.69 -1.51
CA PRO A 64 -37.30 1.09 -2.69
C PRO A 64 -38.69 1.68 -3.01
N CYS A 65 -39.14 2.69 -2.27
CA CYS A 65 -40.47 3.28 -2.45
C CYS A 65 -40.46 4.30 -3.60
N MET A 66 -41.37 4.13 -4.55
CA MET A 66 -41.56 5.04 -5.67
C MET A 66 -43.01 5.57 -5.69
N HIS A 67 -43.19 6.85 -6.05
CA HIS A 67 -44.53 7.42 -6.14
C HIS A 67 -45.30 6.84 -7.34
N LYS A 68 -46.59 6.54 -7.14
CA LYS A 68 -47.45 5.89 -8.15
C LYS A 68 -47.55 6.63 -9.48
N GLU A 69 -47.39 7.95 -9.44
CA GLU A 69 -47.48 8.82 -10.62
C GLU A 69 -46.14 9.04 -11.33
N SER A 70 -45.03 8.58 -10.73
CA SER A 70 -43.70 8.69 -11.31
C SER A 70 -43.63 7.98 -12.66
N LYS A 71 -42.76 8.48 -13.54
CA LYS A 71 -42.52 7.89 -14.86
C LYS A 71 -42.11 6.42 -14.75
N GLU A 72 -41.24 6.09 -13.80
CA GLU A 72 -40.77 4.73 -13.56
C GLU A 72 -41.92 3.81 -13.12
N ALA A 73 -42.83 4.30 -12.27
CA ALA A 73 -43.96 3.51 -11.79
C ALA A 73 -44.96 3.21 -12.92
N LYS A 74 -45.18 4.17 -13.82
CA LYS A 74 -46.01 3.97 -15.02
C LYS A 74 -45.37 2.97 -15.98
N GLN A 75 -44.05 3.05 -16.17
CA GLN A 75 -43.30 2.12 -17.01
C GLN A 75 -43.33 0.68 -16.48
N GLN A 76 -43.15 0.51 -15.17
CA GLN A 76 -43.24 -0.81 -14.54
C GLN A 76 -44.65 -1.40 -14.70
N ARG A 77 -45.71 -0.63 -14.44
CA ARG A 77 -47.09 -1.10 -14.62
C ARG A 77 -47.41 -1.47 -16.06
N ALA A 78 -46.98 -0.64 -17.02
CA ALA A 78 -47.18 -0.92 -18.43
C ALA A 78 -46.42 -2.18 -18.88
N TYR A 79 -45.22 -2.41 -18.34
CA TYR A 79 -44.47 -3.64 -18.58
C TYR A 79 -45.17 -4.87 -17.99
N GLU A 80 -45.62 -4.79 -16.73
CA GLU A 80 -46.36 -5.86 -16.06
C GLU A 80 -47.67 -6.18 -16.77
N GLU A 81 -48.40 -5.16 -17.22
CA GLU A 81 -49.62 -5.31 -18.02
C GLU A 81 -49.34 -5.97 -19.36
N LYS A 82 -48.30 -5.55 -20.09
CA LYS A 82 -47.88 -6.19 -21.34
C LYS A 82 -47.49 -7.65 -21.15
N VAL A 83 -46.74 -7.96 -20.09
CA VAL A 83 -46.36 -9.35 -19.75
C VAL A 83 -47.59 -10.18 -19.41
N ARG A 84 -48.55 -9.62 -18.68
CA ARG A 84 -49.82 -10.29 -18.35
C ARG A 84 -50.65 -10.55 -19.60
N GLU A 85 -50.80 -9.57 -20.48
CA GLU A 85 -51.52 -9.69 -21.75
C GLU A 85 -50.85 -10.73 -22.66
N GLU A 86 -49.52 -10.73 -22.77
CA GLU A 86 -48.76 -11.73 -23.53
C GLU A 86 -48.96 -13.15 -22.97
N ALA A 87 -48.98 -13.31 -21.64
CA ALA A 87 -49.23 -14.59 -20.98
C ALA A 87 -50.67 -15.08 -21.17
N GLU A 88 -51.66 -14.18 -21.09
CA GLU A 88 -53.07 -14.51 -21.32
C GLU A 88 -53.31 -14.90 -22.79
N GLN A 89 -52.70 -14.19 -23.73
CA GLN A 89 -52.78 -14.51 -25.15
C GLN A 89 -52.13 -15.86 -25.46
N ALA A 90 -50.92 -16.11 -24.94
CA ALA A 90 -50.24 -17.41 -25.10
C ALA A 90 -51.09 -18.57 -24.56
N ARG A 91 -51.79 -18.36 -23.45
CA ARG A 91 -52.69 -19.35 -22.87
C ARG A 91 -53.94 -19.59 -23.72
N LYS A 92 -54.54 -18.54 -24.31
CA LYS A 92 -55.66 -18.68 -25.25
C LYS A 92 -55.24 -19.42 -26.52
N ASP A 93 -54.07 -19.09 -27.05
CA ASP A 93 -53.53 -19.73 -28.25
C ASP A 93 -53.22 -21.22 -28.00
N ALA A 94 -52.69 -21.58 -26.81
CA ALA A 94 -52.46 -22.97 -26.42
C ALA A 94 -53.77 -23.77 -26.26
N ALA A 95 -54.79 -23.19 -25.62
CA ALA A 95 -56.10 -23.83 -25.47
C ALA A 95 -56.79 -24.04 -26.84
N ALA A 96 -56.66 -23.09 -27.75
CA ALA A 96 -57.20 -23.22 -29.11
C ALA A 96 -56.48 -24.33 -29.91
N ALA A 97 -55.16 -24.44 -29.77
CA ALA A 97 -54.38 -25.50 -30.41
C ALA A 97 -54.70 -26.90 -29.85
N ALA A 98 -54.92 -27.04 -28.54
CA ALA A 98 -55.34 -28.30 -27.92
C ALA A 98 -56.75 -28.74 -28.35
N ALA A 99 -57.68 -27.78 -28.46
CA ALA A 99 -59.02 -28.04 -28.98
C ALA A 99 -59.02 -28.47 -30.46
N GLU A 100 -58.12 -27.91 -31.29
CA GLU A 100 -57.92 -28.34 -32.68
C GLU A 100 -57.28 -29.73 -32.77
N ALA A 101 -56.40 -30.09 -31.82
CA ALA A 101 -55.74 -31.39 -31.75
C ALA A 101 -56.63 -32.52 -31.18
N GLY A 102 -57.83 -32.22 -30.67
CA GLY A 102 -58.79 -33.19 -30.15
C GLY A 102 -58.48 -33.72 -28.75
N GLU A 103 -57.68 -32.99 -27.95
CA GLU A 103 -57.48 -33.28 -26.53
C GLU A 103 -58.64 -32.68 -25.71
N GLU A 104 -59.54 -33.55 -25.23
CA GLU A 104 -60.73 -33.16 -24.45
C GLU A 104 -60.43 -32.86 -22.97
N ASP A 105 -59.18 -32.99 -22.53
CA ASP A 105 -58.74 -32.89 -21.13
C ASP A 105 -57.64 -31.82 -20.94
N PHE A 106 -57.78 -30.67 -21.61
CA PHE A 106 -56.85 -29.55 -21.47
C PHE A 106 -57.22 -28.68 -20.26
N GLU A 107 -56.48 -28.81 -19.15
CA GLU A 107 -56.67 -27.98 -17.97
C GLU A 107 -55.93 -26.63 -18.08
N GLU A 108 -56.39 -25.66 -17.29
CA GLU A 108 -55.89 -24.29 -17.27
C GLU A 108 -54.39 -24.18 -16.92
N ASP A 109 -53.87 -25.15 -16.17
CA ASP A 109 -52.48 -25.30 -15.72
C ASP A 109 -51.55 -25.96 -16.76
N ASP A 110 -52.09 -26.58 -17.83
CA ASP A 110 -51.30 -27.17 -18.94
C ASP A 110 -50.85 -26.13 -19.97
N ALA A 111 -51.29 -24.87 -19.82
CA ALA A 111 -50.86 -23.77 -20.68
C ALA A 111 -49.34 -23.56 -20.55
N PRO A 112 -48.60 -23.49 -21.67
CA PRO A 112 -47.16 -23.28 -21.62
C PRO A 112 -46.90 -21.96 -20.92
N GLN A 113 -46.25 -22.04 -19.75
CA GLN A 113 -45.91 -20.87 -18.98
C GLN A 113 -45.12 -19.93 -19.90
N ALA A 114 -45.60 -18.69 -20.04
CA ALA A 114 -45.01 -17.66 -20.92
C ALA A 114 -43.65 -17.21 -20.38
N GLY A 115 -42.69 -18.11 -20.41
CA GLY A 115 -41.31 -17.99 -20.00
C GLY A 115 -40.47 -18.41 -21.18
N LYS A 116 -39.94 -17.41 -21.89
CA LYS A 116 -39.03 -17.55 -23.03
C LYS A 116 -38.04 -18.69 -22.81
N ASN A 117 -37.79 -19.48 -23.87
CA ASN A 117 -36.73 -20.48 -23.96
C ASN A 117 -35.48 -20.01 -23.19
N GLN A 118 -35.32 -20.55 -21.99
CA GLN A 118 -34.21 -20.25 -21.11
C GLN A 118 -33.01 -20.98 -21.67
N PHE A 119 -32.43 -20.37 -22.70
CA PHE A 119 -31.23 -20.82 -23.39
C PHE A 119 -30.26 -21.35 -22.34
N ASN A 120 -30.08 -22.68 -22.38
CA ASN A 120 -29.19 -23.49 -21.56
C ASN A 120 -28.11 -22.63 -20.88
N TYR A 121 -28.30 -22.27 -19.60
CA TYR A 121 -27.35 -21.49 -18.83
C TYR A 121 -26.12 -22.35 -18.58
N SER A 122 -25.26 -22.48 -19.59
CA SER A 122 -23.92 -23.01 -19.42
C SER A 122 -23.15 -22.04 -18.53
N GLU A 123 -22.62 -22.54 -17.42
CA GLU A 123 -21.74 -21.75 -16.56
C GLU A 123 -20.55 -21.24 -17.38
N ARG A 124 -20.41 -19.92 -17.45
CA ARG A 124 -19.20 -19.27 -17.97
C ARG A 124 -18.40 -18.77 -16.78
N ALA A 125 -17.47 -19.59 -16.31
CA ALA A 125 -16.48 -19.14 -15.36
C ALA A 125 -15.49 -18.17 -16.03
N ALA A 126 -15.23 -17.03 -15.39
CA ALA A 126 -14.17 -16.11 -15.75
C ALA A 126 -13.38 -15.77 -14.48
N GLN A 127 -12.04 -15.90 -14.53
CA GLN A 127 -11.16 -15.58 -13.41
C GLN A 127 -10.14 -14.52 -13.84
N THR A 128 -10.02 -13.45 -13.07
CA THR A 128 -8.95 -12.46 -13.24
C THR A 128 -7.69 -12.92 -12.52
N PHE A 129 -6.51 -12.64 -13.08
CA PHE A 129 -5.24 -12.94 -12.42
C PHE A 129 -5.11 -12.17 -11.09
N ASN A 130 -4.59 -12.82 -10.06
CA ASN A 130 -4.36 -12.21 -8.74
C ASN A 130 -2.85 -12.14 -8.48
N ASN A 131 -2.29 -10.93 -8.35
CA ASN A 131 -0.85 -10.75 -8.13
C ASN A 131 -0.54 -10.77 -6.62
N PRO A 132 0.32 -11.68 -6.10
CA PRO A 132 0.62 -11.73 -4.68
C PRO A 132 1.40 -10.49 -4.22
N MET A 133 1.03 -9.94 -3.07
CA MET A 133 1.76 -8.83 -2.44
C MET A 133 3.14 -9.31 -1.96
N LYS A 134 4.19 -8.54 -2.25
CA LYS A 134 5.57 -8.81 -1.81
C LYS A 134 6.13 -7.58 -1.11
N ALA A 135 6.65 -7.75 0.10
CA ALA A 135 7.35 -6.70 0.83
C ALA A 135 8.86 -6.82 0.61
N ARG A 136 9.51 -5.71 0.22
CA ARG A 136 10.97 -5.57 0.13
C ARG A 136 11.35 -4.19 0.65
N GLY A 137 12.34 -4.10 1.52
CA GLY A 137 12.97 -2.86 1.93
C GLY A 137 14.43 -2.88 1.52
N VAL A 138 14.95 -1.74 1.05
CA VAL A 138 16.37 -1.52 0.81
C VAL A 138 16.70 -0.17 1.41
N GLU A 139 17.69 -0.14 2.28
CA GLU A 139 18.25 1.08 2.84
C GLU A 139 19.69 1.19 2.33
N THR A 140 20.04 2.36 1.80
CA THR A 140 21.39 2.64 1.34
C THR A 140 22.07 3.52 2.36
N GLU A 141 22.94 2.95 3.18
CA GLU A 141 23.86 3.73 4.01
C GLU A 141 25.04 4.18 3.13
N PRO A 142 25.38 5.49 3.13
CA PRO A 142 26.59 5.94 2.45
C PRO A 142 27.80 5.26 3.11
N PRO A 143 28.85 4.88 2.34
CA PRO A 143 30.05 4.29 2.92
C PRO A 143 30.64 5.25 3.97
N PRO A 144 31.20 4.73 5.08
CA PRO A 144 31.72 5.57 6.15
C PRO A 144 32.85 6.45 5.62
N VAL A 145 32.66 7.76 5.74
CA VAL A 145 33.68 8.75 5.39
C VAL A 145 34.36 9.25 6.65
N VAL A 146 35.69 9.28 6.63
CA VAL A 146 36.51 9.91 7.67
C VAL A 146 37.21 11.12 7.06
N THR A 147 37.24 12.23 7.79
CA THR A 147 38.02 13.40 7.40
C THR A 147 39.43 13.26 7.98
N PHE A 148 40.44 13.26 7.12
CA PHE A 148 41.84 13.23 7.51
C PHE A 148 42.51 14.55 7.09
N CYS A 149 43.18 15.22 8.02
CA CYS A 149 44.15 16.26 7.70
C CYS A 149 45.45 15.96 8.45
N ALA A 150 46.57 16.14 7.76
CA ALA A 150 47.90 16.09 8.36
C ALA A 150 48.79 17.09 7.62
N THR A 151 49.73 17.66 8.35
CA THR A 151 50.85 18.42 7.79
C THR A 151 52.06 17.50 7.73
N VAL A 152 52.81 17.55 6.62
CA VAL A 152 54.07 16.78 6.48
C VAL A 152 55.21 17.77 6.35
N THR A 153 56.05 17.81 7.37
CA THR A 153 57.27 18.63 7.42
C THR A 153 58.51 17.75 7.23
N GLN A 154 59.60 18.34 6.76
CA GLN A 154 60.84 17.61 6.53
C GLN A 154 61.45 17.06 7.83
N TRP A 155 61.19 17.72 8.96
CA TRP A 155 61.60 17.26 10.29
C TRP A 155 60.85 15.99 10.71
N GLU A 156 59.54 15.92 10.50
CA GLU A 156 58.75 14.71 10.81
C GLU A 156 59.25 13.50 10.01
N ILE A 157 59.60 13.69 8.73
CA ILE A 157 60.18 12.62 7.91
C ILE A 157 61.52 12.14 8.50
N TYR A 158 62.38 13.06 8.93
CA TYR A 158 63.67 12.72 9.54
C TYR A 158 63.49 11.97 10.86
N ASP A 159 62.60 12.45 11.72
CA ASP A 159 62.34 11.85 13.04
C ASP A 159 61.73 10.45 12.92
N PHE A 160 60.73 10.25 12.04
CA PHE A 160 60.19 8.92 11.75
C PHE A 160 61.26 7.99 11.18
N TYR A 161 62.09 8.48 10.25
CA TYR A 161 63.15 7.68 9.64
C TYR A 161 64.22 7.27 10.65
N MET A 162 64.66 8.18 11.53
CA MET A 162 65.63 7.87 12.58
C MET A 162 65.06 6.91 13.62
N ALA A 163 63.79 7.09 14.03
CA ALA A 163 63.12 6.17 14.94
C ALA A 163 63.00 4.76 14.35
N ASP A 164 62.63 4.65 13.06
CA ASP A 164 62.53 3.36 12.39
C ASP A 164 63.92 2.73 12.15
N TYR A 165 64.93 3.55 11.85
CA TYR A 165 66.33 3.11 11.73
C TYR A 165 66.86 2.53 13.05
N MET A 166 66.63 3.21 14.18
CA MET A 166 66.99 2.71 15.51
C MET A 166 66.24 1.42 15.85
N ARG A 167 64.96 1.32 15.49
CA ARG A 167 64.15 0.10 15.68
C ARG A 167 64.74 -1.08 14.91
N VAL A 168 65.09 -0.90 13.65
CA VAL A 168 65.73 -1.92 12.81
C VAL A 168 67.10 -2.33 13.35
N LEU A 169 67.90 -1.38 13.84
CA LEU A 169 69.21 -1.68 14.43
C LEU A 169 69.08 -2.53 15.69
N ALA A 170 68.17 -2.16 16.61
CA ALA A 170 67.91 -2.91 17.82
C ALA A 170 67.34 -4.31 17.53
N GLU A 171 66.50 -4.45 16.50
CA GLU A 171 65.99 -5.75 16.06
C GLU A 171 67.13 -6.63 15.48
N GLN A 172 68.05 -6.07 14.69
CA GLN A 172 69.23 -6.77 14.20
C GLN A 172 70.17 -7.18 15.33
N GLU A 173 70.39 -6.32 16.33
CA GLU A 173 71.20 -6.63 17.52
C GLU A 173 70.54 -7.72 18.37
N ALA A 174 69.22 -7.70 18.54
CA ALA A 174 68.48 -8.77 19.21
C ALA A 174 68.57 -10.11 18.46
N LEU A 175 68.51 -10.08 17.12
CA LEU A 175 68.69 -11.24 16.26
C LEU A 175 70.15 -11.76 16.25
N ALA A 176 71.14 -10.89 16.45
CA ALA A 176 72.55 -11.25 16.59
C ALA A 176 72.87 -11.81 17.98
N GLY A 177 72.41 -11.16 19.06
CA GLY A 177 72.58 -11.63 20.43
C GLY A 177 71.84 -12.95 20.75
N GLY A 178 70.77 -13.25 20.00
CA GLY A 178 70.11 -14.56 20.02
C GLY A 178 70.96 -15.70 19.40
N LYS A 179 71.90 -15.38 18.49
CA LYS A 179 72.81 -16.36 17.88
C LYS A 179 73.98 -16.71 18.81
N ASP A 180 74.45 -15.77 19.62
CA ASP A 180 75.54 -16.03 20.58
C ASP A 180 75.08 -16.85 21.80
N LYS A 181 73.84 -16.67 22.28
CA LYS A 181 73.28 -17.53 23.35
C LYS A 181 73.06 -18.99 22.92
N LYS A 182 72.91 -19.28 21.62
CA LYS A 182 72.72 -20.66 21.12
C LYS A 182 74.04 -21.42 20.90
N LYS A 183 75.20 -20.74 20.99
CA LYS A 183 76.54 -21.36 20.83
C LYS A 183 77.27 -21.66 22.15
N GLY A 184 76.75 -21.21 23.30
CA GLY A 184 77.44 -21.30 24.60
C GLY A 184 76.87 -22.29 25.63
N GLY A 185 75.82 -23.06 25.34
CA GLY A 185 75.15 -23.90 26.34
C GLY A 185 74.75 -25.28 25.82
N GLY A 186 75.74 -26.13 25.55
CA GLY A 186 75.56 -27.55 25.24
C GLY A 186 76.35 -28.41 26.20
N GLY A 187 75.91 -28.47 27.46
CA GLY A 187 76.50 -29.30 28.51
C GLY A 187 75.43 -29.75 29.50
N GLY A 188 74.98 -30.99 29.30
CA GLY A 188 74.36 -31.93 30.25
C GLY A 188 73.32 -31.44 31.27
N PHE A 189 72.15 -32.05 31.26
CA PHE A 189 71.58 -32.70 32.44
C PHE A 189 70.45 -33.65 32.00
N GLY A 190 70.58 -34.93 32.35
CA GLY A 190 69.45 -35.85 32.41
C GLY A 190 68.83 -35.73 33.80
N GLU A 191 67.51 -35.88 33.90
CA GLU A 191 66.84 -36.18 35.15
C GLU A 191 65.61 -37.02 34.88
N GLU A 192 65.50 -38.10 35.65
CA GLU A 192 64.42 -39.07 35.73
C GLU A 192 63.16 -38.48 36.39
N ASP A 193 62.02 -39.06 36.00
CA ASP A 193 60.81 -39.36 36.78
C ASP A 193 59.94 -38.27 37.44
N ALA A 194 58.72 -38.16 36.87
CA ALA A 194 57.42 -38.49 37.45
C ALA A 194 56.97 -37.99 38.85
N ALA A 195 55.65 -37.73 38.90
CA ALA A 195 54.74 -37.43 40.03
C ALA A 195 54.74 -35.94 40.45
N GLY A 196 53.61 -35.26 40.65
CA GLY A 196 52.28 -35.69 41.09
C GLY A 196 51.98 -34.96 42.40
N GLY A 197 51.06 -33.98 42.37
CA GLY A 197 50.67 -33.16 43.53
C GLY A 197 50.13 -31.80 43.11
#